data_AF-A0A661WU30-F1
#
_entry.id   AF-A0A661WU30-F1
#
_cell.length_a   1.000
_cell.length_b   1.000
_cell.length_c   1.000
_cell.angle_alpha   90.00
_cell.angle_beta   90.00
_cell.angle_gamma   90.00
#
_symmetry.space_group_name_H-M   'P 1'
#
loop_
_entity.id
_entity.type
_entity.pdbx_description
1 polymer ?
#
loop_
_entity_poly.entity_id
_entity_poly.type
_entity_poly.pdbx_seq_one_letter_code
_entity_poly.pdbx_strand_id
1 'polypeptide(L)'
;MNILKQHWEKILLAAVIIIALIVVAISFTSGSESVSFNKSKNADSIQNNSVLAGYKESVKFSESKAPEEINPNPFSHDELQYCPKCKKLQPKWSRICPECGTTVDYKKDADGDGMPNKWEQKYGLDWTNPNDANKDADNDEIINLAEYKRNSNPKDPLDPNIILDDYILLKIYRPTRPIKLMKCTKLSSGINLQLKYKKRTQFKKEGQKVTDGNTPVYKIGTVTFKKIGVWNKMINSTQYIDKSEVTMTDIKTGAPFTLVIGETNYYNYVEAEIQTKDGAKPFIIRKNDEIDLPTYKEKAKVISLDEKDKTGIFDVKGRKYKVKAKK
;
A
#
# COMPACT_ATOMS: atom_id res chain seq x y z
N MET A 1 8.40 61.94 44.06
CA MET A 1 8.58 61.35 42.71
C MET A 1 9.39 60.04 42.76
N ASN A 2 9.05 59.08 43.64
CA ASN A 2 9.78 57.81 43.74
C ASN A 2 8.92 56.54 43.91
N ILE A 3 7.61 56.67 44.18
CA ILE A 3 6.69 55.52 44.24
C ILE A 3 6.26 55.09 42.82
N LEU A 4 6.16 56.03 41.88
CA LEU A 4 5.78 55.78 40.48
C LEU A 4 6.83 54.99 39.69
N LYS A 5 8.13 55.11 40.01
CA LYS A 5 9.19 54.33 39.35
C LYS A 5 9.33 52.92 39.91
N GLN A 6 9.07 52.71 41.21
CA GLN A 6 9.32 51.42 41.87
C GLN A 6 8.23 50.36 41.57
N HIS A 7 7.07 50.78 41.05
CA HIS A 7 5.96 49.87 40.75
C HIS A 7 5.42 50.00 39.32
N TRP A 8 6.22 50.55 38.40
CA TRP A 8 5.83 50.76 37.00
C TRP A 8 5.36 49.47 36.30
N GLU A 9 6.01 48.34 36.57
CA GLU A 9 5.61 47.03 36.03
C GLU A 9 4.22 46.57 36.53
N LYS A 10 3.89 46.84 37.80
CA LYS A 10 2.57 46.50 38.36
C LYS A 10 1.46 47.39 37.80
N ILE A 11 1.79 48.64 37.52
CA ILE A 11 0.87 49.61 36.90
C ILE A 11 0.60 49.22 35.45
N LEU A 12 1.63 48.81 34.70
CA LEU A 12 1.49 48.29 33.33
C LEU A 12 0.63 47.02 33.30
N LEU A 13 0.87 46.08 34.22
CA LEU A 13 0.10 44.84 34.30
C LEU A 13 -1.38 45.12 34.61
N ALA A 14 -1.66 46.04 35.55
CA ALA A 14 -3.03 46.45 35.88
C ALA A 14 -3.73 47.11 34.69
N ALA A 15 -3.03 47.96 33.93
CA ALA A 15 -3.57 48.59 32.73
C ALA A 15 -3.92 47.56 31.63
N VAL A 16 -3.05 46.56 31.41
CA VAL A 16 -3.31 45.49 30.42
C VAL A 16 -4.52 44.64 30.82
N ILE A 17 -4.66 44.30 32.11
CA ILE A 17 -5.81 43.54 32.61
C ILE A 17 -7.11 44.34 32.44
N ILE A 18 -7.10 45.64 32.73
CA ILE A 18 -8.27 46.51 32.54
C ILE A 18 -8.65 46.59 31.06
N ILE A 19 -7.68 46.75 30.16
CA ILE A 19 -7.93 46.76 28.71
C ILE A 19 -8.50 45.40 28.25
N ALA A 20 -7.97 44.28 28.75
CA ALA A 20 -8.49 42.94 28.42
C ALA A 20 -9.93 42.75 28.91
N LEU A 21 -10.27 43.24 30.11
CA LEU A 21 -11.63 43.20 30.64
C LEU A 21 -12.59 44.10 29.85
N ILE A 22 -12.13 45.25 29.37
CA ILE A 22 -12.91 46.13 28.50
C ILE A 22 -13.17 45.46 27.14
N VAL A 23 -12.17 44.79 26.55
CA VAL A 23 -12.33 44.06 25.27
C VAL A 23 -13.31 42.88 25.42
N VAL A 24 -13.27 42.18 26.54
CA VAL A 24 -14.24 41.10 26.85
C VAL A 24 -15.63 41.69 27.04
N ALA A 25 -15.79 42.81 27.76
CA ALA A 25 -17.08 43.46 27.95
C ALA A 25 -17.70 43.96 26.62
N ILE A 26 -16.88 44.48 25.69
CA ILE A 26 -17.33 44.89 24.34
C ILE A 26 -17.73 43.67 23.49
N SER A 27 -17.13 42.50 23.73
CA SER A 27 -17.49 41.26 23.02
C SER A 27 -18.82 40.66 23.48
N PHE A 28 -19.30 41.02 24.68
CA PHE A 28 -20.58 40.55 25.24
C PHE A 28 -21.77 41.50 25.00
N THR A 29 -21.58 42.63 24.30
CA THR A 29 -22.66 43.57 23.94
C THR A 29 -22.97 43.60 22.43
N SER A 30 -22.69 42.51 21.72
CA SER A 30 -23.43 42.23 20.49
C SER A 30 -24.81 41.72 20.89
N GLY A 31 -25.77 42.64 20.89
CA GLY A 31 -27.17 42.34 21.08
C GLY A 31 -27.58 41.20 20.15
N SER A 32 -28.31 40.24 20.71
CA SER A 32 -29.07 39.30 19.91
C SER A 32 -30.12 40.10 19.15
N GLU A 33 -29.82 40.46 17.90
CA GLU A 33 -30.88 40.70 16.93
C GLU A 33 -31.62 39.37 16.78
N SER A 34 -32.72 39.22 17.53
CA SER A 34 -33.73 38.26 17.16
C SER A 34 -34.27 38.73 15.81
N VAL A 35 -33.75 38.14 14.74
CA VAL A 35 -34.39 38.21 13.43
C VAL A 35 -35.75 37.54 13.62
N SER A 36 -36.77 38.38 13.81
CA SER A 36 -38.15 37.96 13.69
C SER A 36 -38.35 37.60 12.23
N PHE A 37 -38.29 36.30 11.93
CA PHE A 37 -38.83 35.80 10.68
C PHE A 37 -40.32 36.10 10.72
N ASN A 38 -40.75 37.10 9.95
CA ASN A 38 -42.14 37.17 9.56
C ASN A 38 -42.47 35.78 9.00
N LYS A 39 -43.44 35.10 9.63
CA LYS A 39 -44.10 33.94 9.02
C LYS A 39 -44.38 34.37 7.59
N SER A 40 -43.74 33.72 6.61
CA SER A 40 -44.16 33.93 5.23
C SER A 40 -45.66 33.70 5.25
N LYS A 41 -46.43 34.62 4.63
CA LYS A 41 -47.81 34.30 4.30
C LYS A 41 -47.80 32.88 3.76
N ASN A 42 -48.62 32.00 4.35
CA ASN A 42 -48.83 30.66 3.83
C ASN A 42 -48.84 30.79 2.30
N ALA A 43 -47.99 30.04 1.61
CA ALA A 43 -48.10 29.97 0.17
C ALA A 43 -49.57 29.65 -0.10
N ASP A 44 -50.29 30.61 -0.68
CA ASP A 44 -51.66 30.37 -1.08
C ASP A 44 -51.62 29.10 -1.92
N SER A 45 -52.41 28.11 -1.52
CA SER A 45 -52.56 26.87 -2.25
C SER A 45 -52.73 27.23 -3.72
N ILE A 46 -51.75 26.88 -4.55
CA ILE A 46 -51.84 27.09 -5.98
C ILE A 46 -53.09 26.35 -6.42
N GLN A 47 -54.13 27.09 -6.81
CA GLN A 47 -55.26 26.46 -7.47
C GLN A 47 -54.74 25.87 -8.78
N ASN A 48 -54.98 24.57 -8.94
CA ASN A 48 -54.57 23.71 -10.06
C ASN A 48 -55.13 24.17 -11.42
N ASN A 49 -54.83 25.39 -11.88
CA ASN A 49 -55.22 25.81 -13.23
C ASN A 49 -54.41 26.97 -13.85
N SER A 50 -53.27 27.40 -13.29
CA SER A 50 -52.34 28.20 -14.09
C SER A 50 -51.56 27.29 -15.04
N VAL A 51 -52.07 27.18 -16.26
CA VAL A 51 -51.35 26.60 -17.40
C VAL A 51 -50.14 27.49 -17.68
N LEU A 52 -49.01 27.26 -16.98
CA LEU A 52 -47.72 27.73 -17.45
C LEU A 52 -47.36 26.88 -18.67
N ALA A 53 -47.59 27.45 -19.85
CA ALA A 53 -47.40 26.81 -21.14
C ALA A 53 -45.98 26.22 -21.35
N GLY A 54 -44.98 26.61 -20.56
CA GLY A 54 -43.63 26.04 -20.63
C GLY A 54 -43.43 24.72 -19.88
N TYR A 55 -44.28 24.34 -18.91
CA TYR A 55 -44.02 23.14 -18.10
C TYR A 55 -44.34 21.84 -18.85
N LYS A 56 -45.43 21.83 -19.64
CA LYS A 56 -45.85 20.65 -20.41
C LYS A 56 -44.85 20.26 -21.51
N GLU A 57 -44.13 21.22 -22.08
CA GLU A 57 -43.11 20.96 -23.11
C GLU A 57 -41.82 20.39 -22.49
N SER A 58 -41.44 20.83 -21.29
CA SER A 58 -40.33 20.20 -20.54
C SER A 58 -40.63 18.79 -20.05
N VAL A 59 -41.89 18.45 -19.73
CA VAL A 59 -42.25 17.09 -19.30
C VAL A 59 -42.25 16.10 -20.47
N LYS A 60 -42.59 16.53 -21.70
CA LYS A 60 -42.53 15.66 -22.90
C LYS A 60 -41.11 15.23 -23.27
N PHE A 61 -40.08 15.99 -22.90
CA PHE A 61 -38.68 15.57 -23.08
C PHE A 61 -38.23 14.53 -22.04
N SER A 62 -39.00 14.31 -20.97
CA SER A 62 -38.72 13.30 -19.93
C SER A 62 -39.44 11.96 -20.11
N GLU A 63 -40.21 11.77 -21.19
CA GLU A 63 -40.86 10.50 -21.52
C GLU A 63 -39.95 9.53 -22.31
N SER A 64 -38.65 9.80 -22.41
CA SER A 64 -37.70 8.73 -22.70
C SER A 64 -37.67 7.83 -21.47
N LYS A 65 -38.18 6.59 -21.60
CA LYS A 65 -38.04 5.49 -20.62
C LYS A 65 -36.77 5.70 -19.81
N ALA A 66 -36.90 6.02 -18.52
CA ALA A 66 -35.76 5.97 -17.62
C ALA A 66 -35.11 4.60 -17.83
N PRO A 67 -33.80 4.53 -18.10
CA PRO A 67 -33.15 3.24 -18.24
C PRO A 67 -33.46 2.46 -16.95
N GLU A 68 -33.94 1.23 -17.12
CA GLU A 68 -34.49 0.38 -16.05
C GLU A 68 -33.49 0.05 -14.92
N GLU A 69 -32.27 0.59 -14.98
CA GLU A 69 -31.26 0.48 -13.94
C GLU A 69 -30.45 1.79 -13.79
N ILE A 70 -31.11 2.89 -13.39
CA ILE A 70 -30.39 3.84 -12.53
C ILE A 70 -30.48 3.25 -11.13
N ASN A 71 -29.62 2.29 -10.79
CA ASN A 71 -29.28 2.08 -9.39
C ASN A 71 -28.59 3.39 -8.97
N PRO A 72 -29.26 4.30 -8.22
CA PRO A 72 -28.65 5.56 -7.90
C PRO A 72 -27.64 5.25 -6.81
N ASN A 73 -26.44 4.87 -7.23
CA ASN A 73 -25.32 4.76 -6.34
C ASN A 73 -25.10 6.18 -5.78
N PRO A 74 -25.41 6.47 -4.51
CA PRO A 74 -25.27 7.81 -3.95
C PRO A 74 -23.81 8.28 -3.93
N PHE A 75 -22.84 7.41 -4.24
CA PHE A 75 -21.43 7.77 -4.44
C PHE A 75 -21.13 8.30 -5.85
N SER A 76 -22.04 8.11 -6.81
CA SER A 76 -21.97 8.76 -8.14
C SER A 76 -22.53 10.17 -8.13
N HIS A 77 -23.36 10.50 -7.13
CA HIS A 77 -23.94 11.82 -6.92
C HIS A 77 -23.64 12.30 -5.50
N ASP A 78 -22.56 13.05 -5.36
CA ASP A 78 -22.04 13.50 -4.06
C ASP A 78 -23.01 14.35 -3.22
N GLU A 79 -24.16 14.70 -3.77
CA GLU A 79 -25.23 15.44 -3.11
C GLU A 79 -26.34 14.56 -2.53
N LEU A 80 -26.34 13.23 -2.76
CA LEU A 80 -27.43 12.32 -2.37
C LEU A 80 -26.99 11.33 -1.27
N GLN A 81 -27.95 10.85 -0.46
CA GLN A 81 -27.79 9.91 0.66
C GLN A 81 -29.09 9.15 0.92
N TYR A 82 -29.05 8.00 1.61
CA TYR A 82 -30.27 7.31 2.04
C TYR A 82 -30.71 7.75 3.45
N CYS A 83 -32.02 7.69 3.74
CA CYS A 83 -32.56 7.90 5.09
C CYS A 83 -32.55 6.61 5.93
N PRO A 84 -32.09 6.62 7.21
CA PRO A 84 -31.94 5.41 8.03
C PRO A 84 -33.26 4.72 8.31
N LYS A 85 -34.34 5.49 8.36
CA LYS A 85 -35.66 4.97 8.72
C LYS A 85 -36.44 4.47 7.50
N CYS A 86 -36.44 5.22 6.39
CA CYS A 86 -37.30 4.92 5.25
C CYS A 86 -36.57 4.47 3.98
N LYS A 87 -35.22 4.42 3.99
CA LYS A 87 -34.38 4.00 2.85
C LYS A 87 -34.62 4.78 1.55
N LYS A 88 -35.30 5.92 1.59
CA LYS A 88 -35.47 6.83 0.44
C LYS A 88 -34.23 7.70 0.25
N LEU A 89 -33.92 8.02 -1.00
CA LEU A 89 -32.83 8.91 -1.39
C LEU A 89 -33.17 10.36 -1.00
N GLN A 90 -32.22 11.05 -0.38
CA GLN A 90 -32.32 12.38 0.21
C GLN A 90 -31.08 13.20 -0.12
N PRO A 91 -31.16 14.53 -0.19
CA PRO A 91 -29.97 15.35 -0.31
C PRO A 91 -29.12 15.35 0.97
N LYS A 92 -27.79 15.35 0.85
CA LYS A 92 -26.81 15.36 1.96
C LYS A 92 -26.94 16.58 2.87
N TRP A 93 -27.43 17.71 2.35
CA TRP A 93 -27.66 18.92 3.15
C TRP A 93 -28.90 18.83 4.04
N SER A 94 -29.81 17.87 3.81
CA SER A 94 -31.01 17.73 4.63
C SER A 94 -30.70 16.98 5.93
N ARG A 95 -30.83 17.69 7.05
CA ARG A 95 -30.70 17.12 8.41
C ARG A 95 -31.94 16.35 8.85
N ILE A 96 -33.09 16.56 8.22
CA ILE A 96 -34.36 15.90 8.55
C ILE A 96 -34.91 15.28 7.28
N CYS A 97 -35.23 13.99 7.31
CA CYS A 97 -35.83 13.33 6.18
C CYS A 97 -37.24 13.90 5.91
N PRO A 98 -37.53 14.52 4.76
CA PRO A 98 -38.85 15.04 4.41
C PRO A 98 -39.91 13.93 4.32
N GLU A 99 -39.50 12.70 4.09
CA GLU A 99 -40.40 11.55 3.92
C GLU A 99 -40.85 10.92 5.24
N CYS A 100 -40.03 11.01 6.29
CA CYS A 100 -40.32 10.30 7.54
C CYS A 100 -39.98 11.07 8.82
N GLY A 101 -39.51 12.31 8.71
CA GLY A 101 -39.21 13.21 9.83
C GLY A 101 -37.99 12.85 10.69
N THR A 102 -37.25 11.81 10.33
CA THR A 102 -36.07 11.37 11.11
C THR A 102 -34.87 12.26 10.84
N THR A 103 -34.13 12.59 11.90
CA THR A 103 -32.83 13.25 11.78
C THR A 103 -31.84 12.33 11.07
N VAL A 104 -31.27 12.80 9.96
CA VAL A 104 -30.27 12.06 9.17
C VAL A 104 -28.89 12.61 9.52
N ASP A 105 -28.03 11.76 10.05
CA ASP A 105 -26.62 12.06 10.25
C ASP A 105 -25.78 10.92 9.66
N TYR A 106 -25.21 11.17 8.48
CA TYR A 106 -24.44 10.17 7.72
C TYR A 106 -23.05 9.89 8.32
N LYS A 107 -22.61 10.70 9.29
CA LYS A 107 -21.40 10.42 10.09
C LYS A 107 -21.70 9.52 11.27
N LYS A 108 -22.98 9.36 11.63
CA LYS A 108 -23.38 8.41 12.65
C LYS A 108 -23.38 6.99 12.11
N ASP A 109 -23.35 6.09 13.06
CA ASP A 109 -23.55 4.67 12.96
C ASP A 109 -25.02 4.45 13.38
N ALA A 110 -25.90 4.15 12.43
CA ALA A 110 -27.35 4.18 12.65
C ALA A 110 -27.87 2.93 13.37
N ASP A 111 -27.23 1.78 13.16
CA ASP A 111 -27.56 0.50 13.77
C ASP A 111 -26.66 0.13 14.95
N GLY A 112 -25.58 0.87 15.17
CA GLY A 112 -24.77 0.85 16.38
C GLY A 112 -23.74 -0.28 16.39
N ASP A 113 -23.29 -0.75 15.23
CA ASP A 113 -22.38 -1.89 15.11
C ASP A 113 -20.88 -1.50 15.05
N GLY A 114 -20.60 -0.20 15.06
CA GLY A 114 -19.27 0.38 15.01
C GLY A 114 -18.80 0.77 13.61
N MET A 115 -19.63 0.61 12.57
CA MET A 115 -19.36 1.07 11.20
C MET A 115 -20.19 2.33 10.90
N PRO A 116 -19.62 3.43 10.37
CA PRO A 116 -20.39 4.60 9.99
C PRO A 116 -21.21 4.35 8.72
N ASN A 117 -22.44 4.86 8.69
CA ASN A 117 -23.36 4.76 7.55
C ASN A 117 -22.69 5.07 6.21
N LYS A 118 -21.83 6.10 6.16
CA LYS A 118 -21.13 6.50 4.94
C LYS A 118 -20.18 5.40 4.42
N TRP A 119 -19.48 4.70 5.30
CA TRP A 119 -18.56 3.64 4.91
C TRP A 119 -19.33 2.42 4.42
N GLU A 120 -20.39 2.04 5.13
CA GLU A 120 -21.24 0.92 4.77
C GLU A 120 -21.93 1.14 3.43
N GLN A 121 -22.54 2.32 3.24
CA GLN A 121 -23.15 2.69 1.95
C GLN A 121 -22.10 2.67 0.83
N LYS A 122 -20.85 3.09 1.08
CA LYS A 122 -19.77 3.13 0.06
C LYS A 122 -19.50 1.75 -0.51
N TYR A 123 -19.56 0.75 0.35
CA TYR A 123 -19.32 -0.64 -0.02
C TYR A 123 -20.62 -1.44 -0.22
N GLY A 124 -21.78 -0.79 -0.22
CA GLY A 124 -23.08 -1.45 -0.44
C GLY A 124 -23.45 -2.44 0.68
N LEU A 125 -23.06 -2.16 1.91
CA LEU A 125 -23.47 -2.86 3.12
C LEU A 125 -24.81 -2.31 3.66
N ASP A 126 -25.46 -3.03 4.58
CA ASP A 126 -26.77 -2.69 5.14
C ASP A 126 -26.62 -1.95 6.48
N TRP A 127 -26.32 -0.67 6.38
CA TRP A 127 -26.23 0.35 7.44
C TRP A 127 -27.45 0.54 8.36
N THR A 128 -28.43 -0.34 8.27
CA THR A 128 -29.60 -0.39 9.15
C THR A 128 -29.73 -1.74 9.86
N ASN A 129 -28.75 -2.62 9.69
CA ASN A 129 -28.73 -3.99 10.17
C ASN A 129 -27.39 -4.29 10.84
N PRO A 130 -27.32 -4.23 12.17
CA PRO A 130 -26.04 -4.31 12.90
C PRO A 130 -25.37 -5.70 12.82
N ASN A 131 -26.04 -6.69 12.23
CA ASN A 131 -25.47 -8.01 12.05
C ASN A 131 -24.56 -8.09 10.82
N ASP A 132 -24.63 -7.12 9.90
CA ASP A 132 -23.79 -7.14 8.71
C ASP A 132 -22.32 -6.77 9.02
N ALA A 133 -22.04 -6.03 10.11
CA ALA A 133 -20.69 -5.93 10.70
C ALA A 133 -19.98 -7.28 10.89
N ASN A 134 -20.74 -8.33 11.23
CA ASN A 134 -20.23 -9.67 11.47
C ASN A 134 -20.26 -10.58 10.23
N LYS A 135 -20.73 -10.07 9.08
CA LYS A 135 -20.67 -10.79 7.81
C LYS A 135 -19.32 -10.59 7.16
N ASP A 136 -19.00 -11.53 6.30
CA ASP A 136 -17.85 -11.52 5.40
C ASP A 136 -18.41 -11.31 3.99
N ALA A 137 -18.27 -10.10 3.46
CA ALA A 137 -19.00 -9.67 2.28
C ALA A 137 -18.30 -10.02 0.97
N ASP A 138 -17.01 -10.38 1.00
CA ASP A 138 -16.22 -10.85 -0.14
C ASP A 138 -15.71 -12.29 -0.01
N ASN A 139 -16.05 -12.94 1.11
CA ASN A 139 -15.69 -14.31 1.47
C ASN A 139 -14.19 -14.49 1.65
N ASP A 140 -13.50 -13.53 2.29
CA ASP A 140 -12.07 -13.60 2.58
C ASP A 140 -11.71 -14.15 3.99
N GLU A 141 -12.72 -14.52 4.79
CA GLU A 141 -12.69 -14.89 6.21
C GLU A 141 -12.46 -13.72 7.18
N ILE A 142 -12.54 -12.47 6.72
CA ILE A 142 -12.47 -11.26 7.52
C ILE A 142 -13.85 -10.59 7.54
N ILE A 143 -14.36 -10.29 8.74
CA ILE A 143 -15.66 -9.63 8.87
C ILE A 143 -15.56 -8.13 8.52
N ASN A 144 -16.65 -7.58 8.00
CA ASN A 144 -16.77 -6.18 7.56
C ASN A 144 -16.27 -5.17 8.62
N LEU A 145 -16.61 -5.39 9.90
CA LEU A 145 -16.17 -4.49 10.99
C LEU A 145 -14.65 -4.51 11.19
N ALA A 146 -14.00 -5.66 11.01
CA ALA A 146 -12.55 -5.78 11.15
C ALA A 146 -11.83 -5.10 9.98
N GLU A 147 -12.42 -5.14 8.80
CA GLU A 147 -11.96 -4.41 7.61
C GLU A 147 -12.14 -2.89 7.73
N TYR A 148 -13.28 -2.44 8.25
CA TYR A 148 -13.51 -1.03 8.56
C TYR A 148 -12.40 -0.49 9.48
N LYS A 149 -12.07 -1.24 10.55
CA LYS A 149 -10.99 -0.87 11.49
C LYS A 149 -9.60 -0.85 10.84
N ARG A 150 -9.39 -1.63 9.78
CA ARG A 150 -8.15 -1.64 8.98
C ARG A 150 -8.16 -0.62 7.84
N ASN A 151 -9.28 0.08 7.63
CA ASN A 151 -9.49 0.97 6.49
C ASN A 151 -9.27 0.24 5.14
N SER A 152 -9.70 -1.03 5.06
CA SER A 152 -9.69 -1.85 3.85
C SER A 152 -11.04 -1.80 3.12
N ASN A 153 -11.18 -2.61 2.07
CA ASN A 153 -12.34 -2.70 1.22
C ASN A 153 -13.08 -4.04 1.42
N PRO A 154 -14.26 -4.06 2.06
CA PRO A 154 -15.04 -5.27 2.36
C PRO A 154 -15.72 -5.90 1.14
N LYS A 155 -15.25 -5.56 -0.05
CA LYS A 155 -15.69 -6.08 -1.34
C LYS A 155 -14.50 -6.55 -2.16
N ASP A 156 -13.29 -6.52 -1.62
CA ASP A 156 -12.06 -6.94 -2.28
C ASP A 156 -11.33 -7.97 -1.41
N PRO A 157 -11.41 -9.28 -1.75
CA PRO A 157 -10.89 -10.35 -0.92
C PRO A 157 -9.35 -10.42 -0.84
N LEU A 158 -8.66 -9.45 -1.44
CA LEU A 158 -7.21 -9.24 -1.34
C LEU A 158 -6.83 -8.02 -0.48
N ASP A 159 -7.81 -7.27 0.02
CA ASP A 159 -7.65 -6.11 0.88
C ASP A 159 -8.48 -6.30 2.16
N PRO A 160 -7.88 -6.54 3.33
CA PRO A 160 -6.51 -6.21 3.70
C PRO A 160 -5.50 -7.28 3.27
N ASN A 161 -4.27 -6.84 2.98
CA ASN A 161 -3.18 -7.77 2.73
C ASN A 161 -2.72 -8.42 4.04
N ILE A 162 -3.23 -9.63 4.32
CA ILE A 162 -2.97 -10.38 5.55
C ILE A 162 -1.49 -10.71 5.79
N ILE A 163 -0.67 -10.80 4.73
CA ILE A 163 0.77 -11.02 4.88
C ILE A 163 1.43 -9.83 5.57
N LEU A 164 0.95 -8.62 5.25
CA LEU A 164 1.44 -7.38 5.84
C LEU A 164 1.00 -7.16 7.27
N ASP A 165 0.11 -8.00 7.82
CA ASP A 165 -0.27 -7.92 9.23
C ASP A 165 0.80 -8.55 10.13
N ASP A 166 1.35 -9.70 9.73
CA ASP A 166 2.36 -10.42 10.49
C ASP A 166 3.79 -10.07 10.07
N TYR A 167 4.01 -9.69 8.80
CA TYR A 167 5.34 -9.56 8.22
C TYR A 167 5.61 -8.24 7.51
N ILE A 168 6.88 -7.88 7.51
CA ILE A 168 7.47 -6.79 6.74
C ILE A 168 8.47 -7.41 5.77
N LEU A 169 8.24 -7.22 4.48
CA LEU A 169 9.18 -7.59 3.44
C LEU A 169 10.29 -6.53 3.34
N LEU A 170 11.51 -6.87 3.75
CA LEU A 170 12.62 -5.91 3.84
C LEU A 170 13.35 -5.75 2.50
N LYS A 171 13.84 -6.87 1.94
CA LYS A 171 14.60 -6.84 0.68
C LYS A 171 14.32 -8.07 -0.17
N ILE A 172 14.38 -7.89 -1.48
CA ILE A 172 14.39 -8.97 -2.47
C ILE A 172 15.64 -8.81 -3.33
N TYR A 173 16.46 -9.86 -3.41
CA TYR A 173 17.76 -9.83 -4.09
C TYR A 173 18.16 -11.21 -4.61
N ARG A 174 19.03 -11.24 -5.63
CA ARG A 174 19.77 -12.45 -5.98
C ARG A 174 21.05 -12.57 -5.16
N PRO A 175 21.26 -13.67 -4.43
CA PRO A 175 22.50 -13.85 -3.70
C PRO A 175 23.67 -14.03 -4.67
N THR A 176 24.83 -13.51 -4.27
CA THR A 176 26.08 -13.67 -5.03
C THR A 176 26.69 -15.03 -4.75
N ARG A 177 27.27 -15.67 -5.78
CA ARG A 177 28.08 -16.86 -5.59
C ARG A 177 29.41 -16.46 -4.96
N PRO A 178 29.92 -17.20 -3.97
CA PRO A 178 31.17 -16.87 -3.30
C PRO A 178 32.42 -17.27 -4.12
N ILE A 179 32.35 -17.19 -5.45
CA ILE A 179 33.43 -17.53 -6.39
C ILE A 179 33.56 -16.46 -7.46
N LYS A 180 34.81 -16.09 -7.79
CA LYS A 180 35.14 -15.16 -8.88
C LYS A 180 36.28 -15.71 -9.74
N LEU A 181 36.17 -15.52 -11.05
CA LEU A 181 37.29 -15.76 -11.96
C LEU A 181 38.16 -14.51 -12.02
N MET A 182 39.41 -14.65 -11.57
CA MET A 182 40.35 -13.54 -11.51
C MET A 182 41.21 -13.45 -12.77
N LYS A 183 41.65 -14.60 -13.29
CA LYS A 183 42.55 -14.66 -14.44
C LYS A 183 42.51 -16.04 -15.11
N CYS A 184 42.64 -16.03 -16.43
CA CYS A 184 42.91 -17.22 -17.25
C CYS A 184 44.26 -17.05 -17.95
N THR A 185 45.15 -18.03 -17.80
CA THR A 185 46.46 -18.02 -18.47
C THR A 185 46.62 -19.28 -19.30
N LYS A 186 46.87 -19.13 -20.60
CA LYS A 186 47.21 -20.24 -21.49
C LYS A 186 48.72 -20.52 -21.38
N LEU A 187 49.08 -21.76 -21.05
CA LEU A 187 50.44 -22.26 -20.95
C LEU A 187 50.62 -23.43 -21.93
N SER A 188 51.87 -23.83 -22.19
CA SER A 188 52.17 -25.04 -22.98
C SER A 188 51.60 -26.32 -22.35
N SER A 189 51.53 -26.37 -21.01
CA SER A 189 51.00 -27.50 -20.23
C SER A 189 49.48 -27.45 -19.98
N GLY A 190 48.77 -26.58 -20.69
CA GLY A 190 47.32 -26.39 -20.60
C GLY A 190 46.91 -25.03 -20.05
N ILE A 191 45.67 -24.93 -19.55
CA ILE A 191 45.11 -23.67 -19.06
C ILE A 191 45.20 -23.63 -17.54
N ASN A 192 45.72 -22.52 -17.01
CA ASN A 192 45.73 -22.24 -15.57
C ASN A 192 44.71 -21.14 -15.24
N LEU A 193 43.86 -21.43 -14.28
CA LEU A 193 42.77 -20.58 -13.81
C LEU A 193 43.07 -20.11 -12.40
N GLN A 194 43.01 -18.79 -12.20
CA GLN A 194 43.04 -18.20 -10.87
C GLN A 194 41.62 -17.89 -10.42
N LEU A 195 41.13 -18.67 -9.47
CA LEU A 195 39.78 -18.54 -8.90
C LEU A 195 39.86 -18.00 -7.48
N LYS A 196 38.99 -17.06 -7.11
CA LYS A 196 38.86 -16.57 -5.73
C LYS A 196 37.56 -17.11 -5.14
N TYR A 197 37.66 -18.08 -4.23
CA TYR A 197 36.53 -18.69 -3.55
C TYR A 197 36.55 -18.36 -2.05
N LYS A 198 35.45 -17.82 -1.50
CA LYS A 198 35.33 -17.38 -0.09
C LYS A 198 36.58 -16.63 0.41
N LYS A 199 37.06 -15.67 -0.40
CA LYS A 199 38.28 -14.85 -0.19
C LYS A 199 39.63 -15.55 -0.38
N ARG A 200 39.68 -16.88 -0.55
CA ARG A 200 40.92 -17.64 -0.82
C ARG A 200 41.15 -17.81 -2.32
N THR A 201 42.40 -17.68 -2.75
CA THR A 201 42.80 -17.92 -4.14
C THR A 201 43.13 -19.39 -4.34
N GLN A 202 42.64 -19.99 -5.42
CA GLN A 202 42.96 -21.34 -5.85
C GLN A 202 43.39 -21.31 -7.31
N PHE A 203 44.50 -21.98 -7.61
CA PHE A 203 44.96 -22.20 -8.97
C PHE A 203 44.51 -23.57 -9.44
N LYS A 204 43.79 -23.63 -10.56
CA LYS A 204 43.17 -24.86 -11.07
C LYS A 204 43.28 -24.95 -12.58
N LYS A 205 43.15 -26.18 -13.09
CA LYS A 205 43.05 -26.47 -14.53
C LYS A 205 41.62 -26.87 -14.92
N GLU A 206 41.36 -26.91 -16.21
CA GLU A 206 40.12 -27.48 -16.76
C GLU A 206 39.90 -28.91 -16.24
N GLY A 207 38.64 -29.28 -15.99
CA GLY A 207 38.25 -30.58 -15.44
C GLY A 207 38.46 -30.76 -13.94
N GLN A 208 39.25 -29.89 -13.28
CA GLN A 208 39.50 -29.99 -11.84
C GLN A 208 38.32 -29.47 -11.01
N LYS A 209 38.39 -29.70 -9.69
CA LYS A 209 37.38 -29.25 -8.73
C LYS A 209 37.92 -28.10 -7.87
N VAL A 210 37.06 -27.11 -7.63
CA VAL A 210 37.23 -26.10 -6.58
C VAL A 210 36.79 -26.71 -5.27
N THR A 211 37.56 -26.53 -4.21
CA THR A 211 37.28 -27.13 -2.90
C THR A 211 37.07 -26.08 -1.82
N ASP A 212 36.23 -26.41 -0.84
CA ASP A 212 36.12 -25.71 0.44
C ASP A 212 36.75 -26.59 1.52
N GLY A 213 38.00 -26.29 1.86
CA GLY A 213 38.86 -27.26 2.56
C GLY A 213 39.05 -28.50 1.69
N ASN A 214 38.64 -29.67 2.21
CA ASN A 214 38.73 -30.95 1.52
C ASN A 214 37.47 -31.30 0.70
N THR A 215 36.40 -30.52 0.84
CA THR A 215 35.12 -30.83 0.21
C THR A 215 35.03 -30.17 -1.17
N PRO A 216 34.85 -30.93 -2.27
CA PRO A 216 34.68 -30.33 -3.58
C PRO A 216 33.31 -29.64 -3.70
N VAL A 217 33.30 -28.39 -4.17
CA VAL A 217 32.10 -27.55 -4.27
C VAL A 217 31.70 -27.24 -5.71
N TYR A 218 32.67 -27.04 -6.60
CA TYR A 218 32.42 -26.76 -8.02
C TYR A 218 33.31 -27.60 -8.91
N LYS A 219 32.79 -28.07 -10.04
CA LYS A 219 33.57 -28.70 -11.11
C LYS A 219 33.87 -27.66 -12.19
N ILE A 220 35.11 -27.65 -12.65
CA ILE A 220 35.57 -26.79 -13.75
C ILE A 220 35.32 -27.48 -15.07
N GLY A 221 34.60 -26.81 -15.95
CA GLY A 221 34.37 -27.21 -17.33
C GLY A 221 35.39 -26.57 -18.26
N THR A 222 34.88 -25.99 -19.34
CA THR A 222 35.63 -25.48 -20.49
C THR A 222 35.85 -23.99 -20.36
N VAL A 223 37.03 -23.53 -20.79
CA VAL A 223 37.43 -22.14 -20.80
C VAL A 223 37.35 -21.59 -22.22
N THR A 224 36.66 -20.47 -22.37
CA THR A 224 36.59 -19.73 -23.63
C THR A 224 37.34 -18.41 -23.48
N PHE A 225 38.43 -18.25 -24.24
CA PHE A 225 39.19 -17.01 -24.21
C PHE A 225 38.47 -15.93 -25.02
N LYS A 226 38.25 -14.78 -24.39
CA LYS A 226 37.53 -13.66 -24.99
C LYS A 226 38.17 -12.35 -24.59
N LYS A 227 38.34 -11.46 -25.55
CA LYS A 227 38.84 -10.10 -25.32
C LYS A 227 37.85 -9.12 -25.93
N ILE A 228 37.55 -8.05 -25.21
CA ILE A 228 36.67 -6.98 -25.67
C ILE A 228 37.49 -5.70 -25.78
N GLY A 229 37.46 -5.07 -26.95
CA GLY A 229 38.05 -3.75 -27.15
C GLY A 229 37.15 -2.69 -26.54
N VAL A 230 37.68 -1.93 -25.59
CA VAL A 230 37.01 -0.78 -24.98
C VAL A 230 37.80 0.47 -25.32
N TRP A 231 37.15 1.43 -25.97
CA TRP A 231 37.77 2.71 -26.29
C TRP A 231 38.11 3.48 -25.02
N ASN A 232 39.39 3.79 -24.82
CA ASN A 232 39.85 4.61 -23.71
C ASN A 232 40.14 6.02 -24.20
N LYS A 233 39.26 6.96 -23.83
CA LYS A 233 39.36 8.39 -24.21
C LYS A 233 40.64 9.05 -23.69
N MET A 234 41.17 8.62 -22.54
CA MET A 234 42.34 9.26 -21.92
C MET A 234 43.63 9.01 -22.71
N ILE A 235 43.76 7.85 -23.34
CA ILE A 235 44.94 7.47 -24.13
C ILE A 235 44.66 7.45 -25.64
N ASN A 236 43.50 7.96 -26.06
CA ASN A 236 43.03 7.99 -27.45
C ASN A 236 43.23 6.65 -28.20
N SER A 237 42.94 5.53 -27.53
CA SER A 237 43.23 4.20 -28.06
C SER A 237 42.29 3.14 -27.50
N THR A 238 42.13 2.04 -28.24
CA THR A 238 41.33 0.88 -27.82
C THR A 238 42.15 -0.01 -26.89
N GLN A 239 41.67 -0.21 -25.66
CA GLN A 239 42.23 -1.17 -24.71
C GLN A 239 41.48 -2.50 -24.78
N TYR A 240 42.21 -3.60 -24.88
CA TYR A 240 41.61 -4.93 -24.86
C TYR A 240 41.50 -5.43 -23.42
N ILE A 241 40.28 -5.57 -22.94
CA ILE A 241 39.96 -6.13 -21.63
C ILE A 241 39.73 -7.62 -21.79
N ASP A 242 40.41 -8.41 -20.96
CA ASP A 242 40.16 -9.85 -20.88
C ASP A 242 38.78 -10.11 -20.24
N LYS A 243 37.94 -10.79 -21.01
CA LYS A 243 36.58 -11.19 -20.65
C LYS A 243 36.39 -12.70 -20.86
N SER A 244 37.47 -13.45 -20.72
CA SER A 244 37.44 -14.90 -20.81
C SER A 244 36.43 -15.50 -19.82
N GLU A 245 35.83 -16.59 -20.25
CA GLU A 245 34.70 -17.23 -19.59
C GLU A 245 35.09 -18.66 -19.22
N VAL A 246 34.57 -19.18 -18.11
CA VAL A 246 34.72 -20.59 -17.72
C VAL A 246 33.38 -21.17 -17.31
N THR A 247 33.03 -22.31 -17.89
CA THR A 247 31.85 -23.06 -17.47
C THR A 247 32.15 -23.82 -16.18
N MET A 248 31.19 -23.82 -15.28
CA MET A 248 31.26 -24.41 -13.95
C MET A 248 30.03 -25.27 -13.73
N THR A 249 30.15 -26.28 -12.88
CA THR A 249 28.99 -27.05 -12.39
C THR A 249 29.01 -27.03 -10.86
N ASP A 250 27.88 -26.65 -10.27
CA ASP A 250 27.64 -26.78 -8.84
C ASP A 250 27.50 -28.26 -8.48
N ILE A 251 28.39 -28.76 -7.62
CA ILE A 251 28.41 -30.19 -7.31
C ILE A 251 27.19 -30.60 -6.48
N LYS A 252 26.65 -29.70 -5.66
CA LYS A 252 25.52 -29.99 -4.80
C LYS A 252 24.22 -30.07 -5.59
N THR A 253 24.02 -29.14 -6.54
CA THR A 253 22.76 -29.03 -7.28
C THR A 253 22.83 -29.60 -8.70
N GLY A 254 24.03 -29.87 -9.22
CA GLY A 254 24.25 -30.23 -10.62
C GLY A 254 24.08 -29.06 -11.60
N ALA A 255 23.72 -27.87 -11.13
CA ALA A 255 23.38 -26.74 -11.99
C ALA A 255 24.64 -26.15 -12.66
N PRO A 256 24.63 -25.94 -13.99
CA PRO A 256 25.71 -25.25 -14.68
C PRO A 256 25.64 -23.72 -14.45
N PHE A 257 26.79 -23.07 -14.47
CA PHE A 257 26.90 -21.61 -14.51
C PHE A 257 28.23 -21.18 -15.16
N THR A 258 28.32 -19.93 -15.61
CA THR A 258 29.51 -19.41 -16.29
C THR A 258 30.12 -18.28 -15.47
N LEU A 259 31.42 -18.33 -15.20
CA LEU A 259 32.16 -17.20 -14.65
C LEU A 259 32.82 -16.42 -15.77
N VAL A 260 32.74 -15.10 -15.69
CA VAL A 260 33.41 -14.16 -16.61
C VAL A 260 34.41 -13.35 -15.81
N ILE A 261 35.59 -13.09 -16.39
CA ILE A 261 36.62 -12.28 -15.73
C ILE A 261 36.06 -10.91 -15.33
N GLY A 262 36.29 -10.55 -14.06
CA GLY A 262 35.91 -9.27 -13.49
C GLY A 262 34.41 -9.13 -13.15
N GLU A 263 33.59 -10.15 -13.40
CA GLU A 263 32.15 -10.09 -13.13
C GLU A 263 31.77 -10.74 -11.81
N THR A 264 30.72 -10.20 -11.19
CA THR A 264 30.10 -10.83 -10.03
C THR A 264 29.10 -11.86 -10.53
N ASN A 265 29.21 -13.08 -10.01
CA ASN A 265 28.29 -14.15 -10.35
C ASN A 265 27.18 -14.28 -9.32
N TYR A 266 25.96 -14.56 -9.78
CA TYR A 266 24.77 -14.67 -8.94
C TYR A 266 24.20 -16.08 -9.04
N TYR A 267 23.51 -16.50 -7.98
CA TYR A 267 22.67 -17.69 -8.08
C TYR A 267 21.48 -17.44 -9.00
N ASN A 268 20.89 -18.52 -9.52
CA ASN A 268 19.72 -18.48 -10.41
C ASN A 268 18.39 -18.39 -9.64
N TYR A 269 18.43 -18.35 -8.31
CA TYR A 269 17.27 -18.17 -7.46
C TYR A 269 17.29 -16.79 -6.79
N VAL A 270 16.11 -16.33 -6.39
CA VAL A 270 15.89 -15.06 -5.68
C VAL A 270 15.58 -15.37 -4.23
N GLU A 271 16.10 -14.55 -3.33
CA GLU A 271 15.82 -14.58 -1.89
C GLU A 271 15.07 -13.32 -1.49
N ALA A 272 14.20 -13.46 -0.49
CA ALA A 272 13.60 -12.35 0.20
C ALA A 272 13.99 -12.41 1.68
N GLU A 273 14.35 -11.27 2.25
CA GLU A 273 14.49 -11.13 3.70
C GLU A 273 13.20 -10.51 4.24
N ILE A 274 12.59 -11.20 5.19
CA ILE A 274 11.36 -10.78 5.85
C ILE A 274 11.58 -10.67 7.35
N GLN A 275 10.76 -9.87 8.00
CA GLN A 275 10.78 -9.64 9.43
C GLN A 275 9.36 -9.69 9.97
N THR A 276 9.16 -10.31 11.12
CA THR A 276 7.89 -10.25 11.86
C THR A 276 7.66 -8.84 12.41
N LYS A 277 6.39 -8.42 12.53
CA LYS A 277 6.04 -7.09 13.05
C LYS A 277 6.41 -6.86 14.52
N ASP A 278 6.58 -7.93 15.29
CA ASP A 278 7.07 -7.86 16.68
C ASP A 278 8.55 -7.41 16.79
N GLY A 279 9.23 -7.24 15.66
CA GLY A 279 10.61 -6.77 15.61
C GLY A 279 11.66 -7.87 15.80
N ALA A 280 11.28 -9.14 15.68
CA ALA A 280 12.25 -10.23 15.75
C ALA A 280 13.32 -10.14 14.64
N LYS A 281 14.37 -10.96 14.75
CA LYS A 281 15.46 -10.96 13.79
C LYS A 281 14.95 -11.35 12.39
N PRO A 282 15.35 -10.62 11.33
CA PRO A 282 14.97 -10.98 9.96
C PRO A 282 15.46 -12.38 9.57
N PHE A 283 14.67 -13.04 8.73
CA PHE A 283 15.00 -14.35 8.17
C PHE A 283 14.75 -14.38 6.67
N ILE A 284 15.33 -15.38 6.00
CA ILE A 284 15.34 -15.49 4.54
C ILE A 284 14.30 -16.53 4.11
N ILE A 285 13.52 -16.17 3.09
CA ILE A 285 12.58 -17.06 2.41
C ILE A 285 12.92 -17.14 0.92
N ARG A 286 12.54 -18.25 0.31
CA ARG A 286 12.70 -18.57 -1.11
C ARG A 286 11.36 -19.02 -1.71
N LYS A 287 11.34 -19.11 -3.03
CA LYS A 287 10.21 -19.72 -3.75
C LYS A 287 9.93 -21.12 -3.20
N ASN A 288 8.65 -21.41 -3.00
CA ASN A 288 8.07 -22.62 -2.42
C ASN A 288 8.23 -22.79 -0.91
N ASP A 289 8.89 -21.87 -0.20
CA ASP A 289 8.88 -21.89 1.26
C ASP A 289 7.46 -21.57 1.78
N GLU A 290 7.15 -22.09 2.96
CA GLU A 290 5.92 -21.78 3.70
C GLU A 290 6.26 -20.98 4.94
N ILE A 291 5.47 -19.95 5.23
CA ILE A 291 5.56 -19.13 6.43
C ILE A 291 4.23 -19.19 7.19
N ASP A 292 4.30 -19.19 8.51
CA ASP A 292 3.12 -19.23 9.38
C ASP A 292 2.55 -17.82 9.55
N LEU A 293 1.23 -17.67 9.44
CA LEU A 293 0.51 -16.43 9.73
C LEU A 293 -0.19 -16.57 11.08
N PRO A 294 0.50 -16.27 12.21
CA PRO A 294 -0.05 -16.49 13.54
C PRO A 294 -1.33 -15.70 13.81
N THR A 295 -1.50 -14.51 13.22
CA THR A 295 -2.73 -13.71 13.38
C THR A 295 -3.95 -14.44 12.81
N TYR A 296 -3.76 -15.20 11.74
CA TYR A 296 -4.84 -15.87 11.00
C TYR A 296 -4.89 -17.38 11.25
N LYS A 297 -3.90 -17.96 11.95
CA LYS A 297 -3.71 -19.41 12.13
C LYS A 297 -3.62 -20.17 10.80
N GLU A 298 -3.07 -19.50 9.80
CA GLU A 298 -2.93 -20.00 8.43
C GLU A 298 -1.45 -20.10 8.02
N LYS A 299 -1.21 -20.62 6.82
CA LYS A 299 0.12 -20.60 6.21
C LYS A 299 0.09 -19.88 4.87
N ALA A 300 1.16 -19.14 4.59
CA ALA A 300 1.40 -18.53 3.30
C ALA A 300 2.53 -19.24 2.57
N LYS A 301 2.27 -19.63 1.32
CA LYS A 301 3.26 -20.22 0.43
C LYS A 301 3.86 -19.16 -0.48
N VAL A 302 5.18 -19.11 -0.58
CA VAL A 302 5.88 -18.17 -1.47
C VAL A 302 5.81 -18.68 -2.91
N ILE A 303 5.02 -18.02 -3.75
CA ILE A 303 4.85 -18.41 -5.16
C ILE A 303 5.96 -17.86 -6.05
N SER A 304 6.31 -16.59 -5.86
CA SER A 304 7.35 -15.93 -6.65
C SER A 304 7.93 -14.72 -5.95
N LEU A 305 9.20 -14.43 -6.23
CA LEU A 305 9.92 -13.25 -5.76
C LEU A 305 10.53 -12.54 -6.97
N ASP A 306 10.21 -11.26 -7.14
CA ASP A 306 10.71 -10.42 -8.23
C ASP A 306 11.71 -9.38 -7.69
N GLU A 307 12.96 -9.47 -8.17
CA GLU A 307 14.04 -8.57 -7.78
C GLU A 307 13.94 -7.19 -8.45
N LYS A 308 13.35 -7.06 -9.63
CA LYS A 308 13.24 -5.78 -10.35
C LYS A 308 12.13 -4.95 -9.75
N ASP A 309 10.95 -5.54 -9.58
CA ASP A 309 9.79 -4.86 -9.04
C ASP A 309 9.83 -4.77 -7.50
N LYS A 310 10.73 -5.52 -6.88
CA LYS A 310 10.83 -5.69 -5.42
C LYS A 310 9.52 -6.17 -4.84
N THR A 311 8.89 -7.14 -5.48
CA THR A 311 7.60 -7.69 -5.05
C THR A 311 7.65 -9.20 -4.85
N GLY A 312 7.00 -9.69 -3.80
CA GLY A 312 6.71 -11.10 -3.58
C GLY A 312 5.23 -11.41 -3.81
N ILE A 313 4.94 -12.61 -4.29
CA ILE A 313 3.58 -13.16 -4.37
C ILE A 313 3.48 -14.32 -3.41
N PHE A 314 2.48 -14.26 -2.54
CA PHE A 314 2.20 -15.24 -1.50
C PHE A 314 0.81 -15.83 -1.75
N ASP A 315 0.65 -17.13 -1.55
CA ASP A 315 -0.62 -17.83 -1.67
C ASP A 315 -1.09 -18.29 -0.30
N VAL A 316 -2.32 -17.96 0.06
CA VAL A 316 -2.99 -18.39 1.29
C VAL A 316 -4.36 -18.93 0.88
N LYS A 317 -4.59 -20.23 1.08
CA LYS A 317 -5.85 -20.91 0.69
C LYS A 317 -6.30 -20.66 -0.76
N GLY A 318 -5.37 -20.45 -1.70
CA GLY A 318 -5.66 -20.17 -3.11
C GLY A 318 -5.82 -18.68 -3.46
N ARG A 319 -5.77 -17.77 -2.48
CA ARG A 319 -5.74 -16.32 -2.69
C ARG A 319 -4.31 -15.80 -2.77
N LYS A 320 -4.04 -14.98 -3.80
CA LYS A 320 -2.70 -14.47 -4.10
C LYS A 320 -2.51 -13.04 -3.62
N TYR A 321 -1.70 -12.87 -2.59
CA TYR A 321 -1.33 -11.58 -2.02
C TYR A 321 -0.02 -11.08 -2.64
N LYS A 322 -0.07 -9.89 -3.24
CA LYS A 322 1.12 -9.19 -3.75
C LYS A 322 1.66 -8.25 -2.69
N VAL A 323 2.91 -8.47 -2.28
CA VAL A 323 3.58 -7.66 -1.25
C VAL A 323 4.78 -6.97 -1.87
N LYS A 324 4.92 -5.66 -1.63
CA LYS A 324 6.09 -4.89 -2.06
C LYS A 324 7.09 -4.77 -0.92
N ALA A 325 8.38 -4.93 -1.22
CA ALA A 325 9.42 -4.71 -0.24
C ALA A 325 9.45 -3.24 0.19
N LYS A 326 9.78 -3.00 1.45
CA LYS A 326 9.98 -1.66 1.99
C LYS A 326 11.08 -0.96 1.19
N LYS A 327 10.85 0.32 0.88
CA LYS A 327 11.82 1.16 0.17
C LYS A 327 13.06 1.43 1.00
#